data_AF-A0A6L5P549-F1
#
_entry.id   AF-A0A6L5P549-F1
#
_cell.length_a   1.000
_cell.length_b   1.000
_cell.length_c   1.000
_cell.angle_alpha   90.00
_cell.angle_beta   90.00
_cell.angle_gamma   90.00
#
_symmetry.space_group_name_H-M   'P 1'
#
loop_
_entity.id
_entity.type
_entity.pdbx_description
1 polymer ?
#
loop_
_entity_poly.entity_id
_entity_poly.type
_entity_poly.pdbx_seq_one_letter_code
_entity_poly.pdbx_strand_id
1 'polypeptide(L)'
;MIKHKYYIKTGRVLKVGLLKELDVDGTTDNVRYFFKDEYARLCRLAGGGIKLTSPQIDGMPRASAAGNSMENQMVKVANYHLLVETIAQALNACSLRSRRILIAKFIQNKKDWEVANQIGYEKTRYYHYLKIACSEFADTLERYTSLLGDADLLEDLHAYKDEKSEQRVNKQ
;
A
#
# COMPACT_ATOMS: atom_id res chain seq x y z
N MET A 1 26.65 23.94 -33.03
CA MET A 1 26.48 22.91 -31.98
C MET A 1 26.08 23.60 -30.68
N ILE A 2 24.83 23.46 -30.26
CA ILE A 2 24.23 24.23 -29.15
C ILE A 2 24.56 23.56 -27.82
N LYS A 3 25.22 24.28 -26.90
CA LYS A 3 25.47 23.85 -25.51
C LYS A 3 24.19 24.05 -24.69
N HIS A 4 23.53 22.97 -24.27
CA HIS A 4 22.47 23.05 -23.27
C HIS A 4 23.02 22.75 -21.87
N LYS A 5 23.24 23.82 -21.10
CA LYS A 5 23.44 23.75 -19.65
C LYS A 5 22.07 23.66 -18.99
N TYR A 6 21.73 22.50 -18.42
CA TYR A 6 20.56 22.39 -17.55
C TYR A 6 20.98 22.62 -16.09
N TYR A 7 20.52 23.73 -15.54
CA TYR A 7 20.64 24.05 -14.12
C TYR A 7 19.55 23.30 -13.33
N ILE A 8 19.90 22.65 -12.22
CA ILE A 8 18.94 22.14 -11.25
C ILE A 8 19.12 22.93 -9.95
N LYS A 9 18.29 23.95 -9.76
CA LYS A 9 18.03 24.53 -8.44
C LYS A 9 16.92 23.69 -7.80
N THR A 10 17.29 22.96 -6.74
CA THR A 10 16.47 22.67 -5.56
C THR A 10 14.96 22.43 -5.75
N GLY A 11 14.58 21.14 -5.80
CA GLY A 11 13.30 20.61 -5.30
C GLY A 11 12.12 20.55 -6.29
N ARG A 12 11.58 19.31 -6.48
CA ARG A 12 10.38 18.93 -7.28
C ARG A 12 10.63 19.02 -8.80
N VAL A 13 10.33 18.06 -9.66
CA VAL A 13 9.43 16.88 -9.70
C VAL A 13 10.00 15.93 -10.76
N LEU A 14 9.76 14.62 -10.62
CA LEU A 14 9.94 13.68 -11.72
C LEU A 14 9.10 14.17 -12.93
N LYS A 15 9.71 14.12 -14.12
CA LYS A 15 9.20 14.66 -15.39
C LYS A 15 7.71 14.38 -15.60
N VAL A 16 6.94 15.46 -15.68
CA VAL A 16 5.68 15.69 -16.41
C VAL A 16 5.18 14.46 -17.19
N GLY A 17 4.16 13.79 -16.65
CA GLY A 17 3.26 12.91 -17.41
C GLY A 17 3.36 11.39 -17.16
N LEU A 18 4.38 10.88 -16.45
CA LEU A 18 4.49 9.43 -16.22
C LEU A 18 3.70 8.95 -14.99
N LEU A 19 3.58 9.79 -13.96
CA LEU A 19 2.87 9.48 -12.72
C LEU A 19 1.84 10.58 -12.45
N LYS A 20 0.58 10.18 -12.22
CA LYS A 20 -0.48 11.11 -11.82
C LYS A 20 -0.16 11.70 -10.45
N GLU A 21 -0.60 12.92 -10.19
CA GLU A 21 -0.41 13.53 -8.87
C GLU A 21 -1.29 12.82 -7.84
N LEU A 22 -0.64 12.25 -6.82
CA LEU A 22 -1.31 11.55 -5.75
C LEU A 22 -2.02 12.53 -4.81
N ASP A 23 -3.31 12.28 -4.55
CA ASP A 23 -3.96 12.80 -3.36
C ASP A 23 -3.53 11.95 -2.17
N VAL A 24 -2.49 12.44 -1.49
CA VAL A 24 -1.89 11.78 -0.32
C VAL A 24 -2.91 11.59 0.81
N ASP A 25 -3.87 12.51 0.95
CA ASP A 25 -4.86 12.45 2.04
C ASP A 25 -5.93 11.43 1.72
N GLY A 26 -6.50 11.46 0.51
CA GLY A 26 -7.41 10.42 0.02
C GLY A 26 -6.78 9.03 0.04
N THR A 27 -5.53 8.90 -0.39
CA THR A 27 -4.79 7.62 -0.35
C THR A 27 -4.59 7.13 1.08
N THR A 28 -4.29 8.05 2.01
CA THR A 28 -4.14 7.70 3.43
C THR A 28 -5.44 7.17 4.01
N ASP A 29 -6.58 7.75 3.64
CA ASP A 29 -7.90 7.30 4.08
C ASP A 29 -8.27 5.95 3.47
N ASN A 30 -8.04 5.73 2.17
CA ASN A 30 -8.23 4.42 1.52
C ASN A 30 -7.44 3.32 2.22
N VAL A 31 -6.16 3.55 2.51
CA VAL A 31 -5.32 2.59 3.26
C VAL A 31 -5.89 2.32 4.65
N ARG A 32 -6.42 3.33 5.34
CA ARG A 32 -7.06 3.14 6.65
C ARG A 32 -8.31 2.27 6.55
N TYR A 33 -9.16 2.50 5.56
CA TYR A 33 -10.38 1.72 5.34
C TYR A 33 -10.05 0.28 4.95
N PHE A 34 -9.10 0.09 4.04
CA PHE A 34 -8.56 -1.21 3.65
C PHE A 34 -8.16 -2.06 4.88
N PHE A 35 -7.31 -1.51 5.76
CA PHE A 35 -6.84 -2.26 6.93
C PHE A 35 -7.95 -2.54 7.96
N LYS A 36 -8.91 -1.62 8.09
CA LYS A 36 -10.00 -1.74 9.04
C LYS A 36 -11.03 -2.80 8.62
N ASP A 37 -11.41 -2.80 7.35
CA ASP A 37 -12.56 -3.56 6.87
C ASP A 37 -12.13 -4.76 6.01
N GLU A 38 -11.43 -4.51 4.90
CA GLU A 38 -11.05 -5.55 3.93
C GLU A 38 -10.00 -6.52 4.47
N TYR A 39 -8.88 -6.01 4.98
CA TYR A 39 -7.82 -6.85 5.54
C TYR A 39 -8.33 -7.69 6.72
N ALA A 40 -9.14 -7.08 7.59
CA ALA A 40 -9.75 -7.80 8.70
C ALA A 40 -10.67 -8.93 8.21
N ARG A 41 -11.42 -8.72 7.12
CA ARG A 41 -12.24 -9.75 6.47
C ARG A 41 -11.36 -10.84 5.85
N LEU A 42 -10.30 -10.49 5.14
CA LEU A 42 -9.34 -11.43 4.56
C LEU A 42 -8.70 -12.31 5.63
N CYS A 43 -8.31 -11.74 6.77
CA CYS A 43 -7.75 -12.52 7.88
C CYS A 43 -8.74 -13.58 8.42
N ARG A 44 -10.03 -13.24 8.52
CA ARG A 44 -11.06 -14.20 8.95
C ARG A 44 -11.25 -15.32 7.94
N LEU A 45 -11.22 -15.00 6.64
CA LEU A 45 -11.40 -15.97 5.55
C LEU A 45 -10.16 -16.84 5.32
N ALA A 46 -8.97 -16.30 5.53
CA ALA A 46 -7.70 -17.02 5.50
C ALA A 46 -7.42 -17.78 6.82
N GLY A 47 -8.26 -17.66 7.85
CA GLY A 47 -8.00 -18.32 9.15
C GLY A 47 -6.81 -17.73 9.92
N GLY A 48 -6.31 -16.56 9.54
CA GLY A 48 -5.23 -15.87 10.22
C GLY A 48 -4.77 -14.60 9.48
N GLY A 49 -4.17 -13.67 10.24
CA GLY A 49 -3.52 -12.49 9.69
C GLY A 49 -2.01 -12.65 9.57
N ILE A 50 -1.35 -11.55 9.19
CA ILE A 50 0.10 -11.49 9.01
C ILE A 50 0.80 -11.81 10.32
N LYS A 51 1.63 -12.87 10.30
CA LYS A 51 2.56 -13.18 11.39
C LYS A 51 3.81 -12.34 11.18
N LEU A 52 4.21 -11.57 12.20
CA LEU A 52 5.35 -10.63 12.14
C LEU A 52 6.73 -11.30 11.98
N THR A 53 6.79 -12.62 11.77
CA THR A 53 8.00 -13.45 11.87
C THR A 53 8.54 -14.04 10.55
N SER A 54 8.09 -13.70 9.34
CA SER A 54 8.63 -14.35 8.11
C SER A 54 8.56 -13.49 6.83
N PRO A 55 9.52 -13.69 5.88
CA PRO A 55 9.40 -14.78 4.91
C PRO A 55 10.68 -15.61 4.63
N GLN A 56 10.52 -16.93 4.44
CA GLN A 56 11.24 -17.69 3.41
C GLN A 56 10.21 -18.04 2.33
N ILE A 57 10.55 -17.72 1.08
CA ILE A 57 9.74 -18.02 -0.10
C ILE A 57 9.99 -19.47 -0.46
N ASP A 58 8.95 -20.31 -0.43
CA ASP A 58 8.93 -21.53 -1.23
C ASP A 58 7.55 -21.66 -1.91
N GLY A 59 7.59 -21.82 -3.23
CA GLY A 59 6.47 -22.17 -4.10
C GLY A 59 5.18 -21.36 -3.96
N MET A 60 5.05 -20.24 -4.69
CA MET A 60 3.72 -19.70 -5.00
C MET A 60 2.89 -20.79 -5.69
N PRO A 61 1.75 -21.24 -5.13
CA PRO A 61 0.91 -22.21 -5.79
C PRO A 61 0.21 -21.50 -6.95
N ARG A 62 0.55 -21.89 -8.19
CA ARG A 62 -0.33 -21.61 -9.33
C ARG A 62 -1.49 -22.59 -9.24
N ALA A 63 -2.65 -22.13 -8.78
CA ALA A 63 -3.85 -22.94 -8.79
C ALA A 63 -4.30 -23.18 -10.25
N SER A 64 -4.21 -24.43 -10.70
CA SER A 64 -4.89 -24.92 -11.90
C SER A 64 -6.18 -25.62 -11.46
N ALA A 65 -7.32 -25.18 -11.98
CA ALA A 65 -8.66 -25.60 -11.52
C ALA A 65 -9.16 -26.87 -12.23
N ALA A 66 -9.64 -27.87 -11.47
CA ALA A 66 -10.53 -28.91 -11.99
C ALA A 66 -11.39 -29.61 -10.92
N GLY A 67 -12.57 -29.05 -10.61
CA GLY A 67 -13.75 -29.84 -10.22
C GLY A 67 -14.02 -30.07 -8.73
N ASN A 68 -15.31 -30.22 -8.37
CA ASN A 68 -15.89 -30.44 -7.03
C ASN A 68 -15.93 -29.27 -6.03
N SER A 69 -17.07 -29.16 -5.31
CA SER A 69 -17.38 -28.09 -4.35
C SER A 69 -16.34 -27.92 -3.24
N MET A 70 -15.78 -29.03 -2.74
CA MET A 70 -14.71 -29.00 -1.73
C MET A 70 -13.38 -28.48 -2.27
N GLU A 71 -13.01 -28.87 -3.50
CA GLU A 71 -11.81 -28.36 -4.17
C GLU A 71 -11.95 -26.87 -4.44
N ASN A 72 -13.13 -26.42 -4.87
CA ASN A 72 -13.41 -25.02 -5.14
C ASN A 72 -13.35 -24.17 -3.84
N GLN A 73 -13.75 -24.74 -2.70
CA GLN A 73 -13.59 -24.10 -1.40
C GLN A 73 -12.11 -24.07 -0.94
N MET A 74 -11.35 -25.15 -1.17
CA MET A 74 -9.90 -25.18 -0.91
C MET A 74 -9.14 -24.17 -1.76
N VAL A 75 -9.47 -24.05 -3.06
CA VAL A 75 -8.90 -23.04 -3.97
C VAL A 75 -9.21 -21.62 -3.48
N LYS A 76 -10.45 -21.35 -3.05
CA LYS A 76 -10.80 -20.04 -2.47
C LYS A 76 -10.02 -19.73 -1.20
N VAL A 77 -9.88 -20.70 -0.28
CA VAL A 77 -9.11 -20.53 0.95
C VAL A 77 -7.62 -20.31 0.64
N ALA A 78 -7.06 -21.03 -0.33
CA ALA A 78 -5.69 -20.83 -0.81
C ALA A 78 -5.49 -19.42 -1.39
N ASN A 79 -6.46 -18.90 -2.14
CA ASN A 79 -6.43 -17.54 -2.67
C ASN A 79 -6.43 -16.48 -1.55
N TYR A 80 -7.22 -16.68 -0.47
CA TYR A 80 -7.21 -15.74 0.66
C TYR A 80 -5.88 -15.76 1.44
N HIS A 81 -5.26 -16.93 1.62
CA HIS A 81 -3.94 -17.03 2.22
C HIS A 81 -2.89 -16.31 1.38
N LEU A 82 -2.89 -16.55 0.07
CA LEU A 82 -1.98 -15.90 -0.87
C LEU A 82 -2.13 -14.37 -0.83
N LEU A 83 -3.36 -13.84 -0.70
CA LEU A 83 -3.59 -12.41 -0.55
C LEU A 83 -3.01 -11.86 0.76
N VAL A 84 -3.22 -12.54 1.89
CA VAL A 84 -2.65 -12.11 3.18
C VAL A 84 -1.12 -12.12 3.13
N GLU A 85 -0.51 -13.11 2.48
CA GLU A 85 0.94 -13.17 2.26
C GLU A 85 1.42 -12.05 1.34
N THR A 86 0.66 -11.73 0.30
CA THR A 86 0.96 -10.63 -0.64
C THR A 86 0.95 -9.29 0.08
N ILE A 87 -0.03 -9.06 0.97
CA ILE A 87 -0.08 -7.85 1.83
C ILE A 87 1.15 -7.81 2.76
N ALA A 88 1.58 -8.95 3.30
CA ALA A 88 2.82 -9.02 4.09
C ALA A 88 4.07 -8.68 3.27
N GLN A 89 4.14 -9.14 2.02
CA GLN A 89 5.23 -8.82 1.10
C GLN A 89 5.24 -7.32 0.75
N ALA A 90 4.08 -6.71 0.51
CA ALA A 90 3.95 -5.28 0.28
C ALA A 90 4.47 -4.46 1.48
N LEU A 91 4.01 -4.77 2.70
CA LEU A 91 4.53 -4.17 3.94
C LEU A 91 6.05 -4.36 4.07
N ASN A 92 6.56 -5.52 3.67
CA ASN A 92 7.99 -5.84 3.70
C ASN A 92 8.81 -5.20 2.58
N ALA A 93 8.19 -4.61 1.56
CA ALA A 93 8.88 -3.82 0.55
C ALA A 93 8.92 -2.34 0.91
N CYS A 94 8.02 -1.86 1.77
CA CYS A 94 8.13 -0.52 2.34
C CYS A 94 9.46 -0.34 3.09
N SER A 95 9.93 0.90 3.10
CA SER A 95 11.06 1.38 3.89
C SER A 95 10.89 1.00 5.35
N LEU A 96 12.02 0.81 6.05
CA LEU A 96 12.02 0.36 7.44
C LEU A 96 11.14 1.24 8.35
N ARG A 97 11.15 2.56 8.11
CA ARG A 97 10.33 3.51 8.87
C ARG A 97 8.85 3.31 8.58
N SER A 98 8.46 3.33 7.31
CA SER A 98 7.06 3.17 6.90
C SER A 98 6.50 1.84 7.38
N ARG A 99 7.23 0.74 7.18
CA ARG A 99 6.85 -0.58 7.68
C ARG A 99 6.60 -0.58 9.19
N ARG A 100 7.51 0.00 9.98
CA ARG A 100 7.35 0.10 11.44
C ARG A 100 6.09 0.88 11.83
N ILE A 101 5.82 2.00 11.15
CA ILE A 101 4.61 2.81 11.38
C ILE A 101 3.36 2.01 11.03
N LEU A 102 3.31 1.40 9.84
CA LEU A 102 2.15 0.64 9.35
C LEU A 102 1.85 -0.57 10.23
N ILE A 103 2.87 -1.35 10.60
CA ILE A 103 2.72 -2.50 11.50
C ILE A 103 2.19 -2.05 12.86
N ALA A 104 2.80 -1.03 13.46
CA ALA A 104 2.38 -0.53 14.77
C ALA A 104 0.93 -0.01 14.71
N LYS A 105 0.58 0.73 13.65
CA LYS A 105 -0.72 1.38 13.52
C LYS A 105 -1.84 0.40 13.16
N PHE A 106 -1.65 -0.42 12.13
CA PHE A 106 -2.72 -1.19 11.50
C PHE A 106 -2.74 -2.67 11.88
N ILE A 107 -1.58 -3.27 12.12
CA ILE A 107 -1.50 -4.69 12.51
C ILE A 107 -1.61 -4.84 14.03
N GLN A 108 -0.89 -4.00 14.76
CA GLN A 108 -0.89 -4.00 16.23
C GLN A 108 -1.97 -3.08 16.84
N ASN A 109 -2.71 -2.35 16.00
CA ASN A 109 -3.79 -1.45 16.42
C ASN A 109 -3.38 -0.40 17.49
N LYS A 110 -2.12 0.04 17.48
CA LYS A 110 -1.65 1.07 18.43
C LYS A 110 -2.28 2.42 18.12
N LYS A 111 -2.49 3.20 19.18
CA LYS A 111 -2.95 4.59 19.08
C LYS A 111 -1.82 5.46 18.51
N ASP A 112 -2.20 6.55 17.83
CA ASP A 112 -1.24 7.45 17.16
C ASP A 112 -0.13 7.95 18.09
N TRP A 113 -0.47 8.26 19.35
CA TRP A 113 0.50 8.72 20.34
C TRP A 113 1.50 7.63 20.75
N GLU A 114 1.09 6.36 20.79
CA GLU A 114 1.97 5.24 21.09
C GLU A 114 2.97 5.02 19.95
N VAL A 115 2.49 5.10 18.71
CA VAL A 115 3.34 4.98 17.52
C VAL A 115 4.31 6.14 17.45
N ALA A 116 3.85 7.38 17.64
CA ALA A 116 4.67 8.59 17.65
C ALA A 116 5.79 8.51 18.69
N ASN A 117 5.47 8.06 19.91
CA ASN A 117 6.47 7.85 20.97
C ASN A 117 7.48 6.76 20.59
N GLN A 118 7.03 5.63 20.02
CA GLN A 118 7.91 4.53 19.63
C GLN A 118 8.94 4.92 18.54
N ILE A 119 8.59 5.87 17.68
CA ILE A 119 9.47 6.34 16.61
C ILE A 119 10.23 7.64 16.97
N GLY A 120 9.99 8.21 18.15
CA GLY A 120 10.68 9.41 18.64
C GLY A 120 10.31 10.71 17.93
N TYR A 121 9.07 10.83 17.43
CA TYR A 121 8.62 12.04 16.73
C TYR A 121 7.46 12.71 17.43
N GLU A 122 7.43 14.04 17.38
CA GLU A 122 6.25 14.82 17.75
C GLU A 122 5.05 14.53 16.83
N LYS A 123 3.84 14.78 17.34
CA LYS A 123 2.56 14.45 16.70
C LYS A 123 2.45 14.91 15.25
N THR A 124 2.82 16.16 14.96
CA THR A 124 2.76 16.72 13.58
C THR A 124 3.69 15.96 12.62
N ARG A 125 4.91 15.64 13.09
CA ARG A 125 5.91 14.94 12.29
C ARG A 125 5.56 13.46 12.10
N TYR A 126 4.90 12.84 13.10
CA TYR A 126 4.32 11.51 12.96
C TYR A 126 3.28 11.46 11.84
N TYR A 127 2.30 12.37 11.78
CA TYR A 127 1.28 12.33 10.72
C TYR A 127 1.87 12.52 9.33
N HIS A 128 2.89 13.36 9.18
CA HIS A 128 3.61 13.48 7.92
C HIS A 128 4.22 12.14 7.47
N TYR A 129 4.87 11.41 8.38
CA TYR A 129 5.44 10.10 8.06
C TYR A 129 4.39 9.01 7.90
N LEU A 130 3.25 9.09 8.57
CA LEU A 130 2.14 8.17 8.37
C LEU A 130 1.59 8.30 6.94
N LYS A 131 1.41 9.53 6.45
CA LYS A 131 0.98 9.80 5.06
C LYS A 131 1.95 9.23 4.03
N ILE A 132 3.25 9.43 4.25
CA ILE A 132 4.31 8.82 3.42
C ILE A 132 4.21 7.29 3.47
N ALA A 133 4.04 6.73 4.65
CA ALA A 133 3.96 5.28 4.83
C ALA A 133 2.74 4.67 4.13
N CYS A 134 1.57 5.33 4.18
CA CYS A 134 0.38 4.89 3.46
C CYS A 134 0.57 4.96 1.94
N SER A 135 1.18 6.04 1.43
CA SER A 135 1.46 6.17 -0.01
C SER A 135 2.42 5.08 -0.49
N GLU A 136 3.51 4.85 0.24
CA GLU A 136 4.47 3.79 -0.05
C GLU A 136 3.86 2.38 0.03
N PHE A 137 2.89 2.18 0.94
CA PHE A 137 2.14 0.94 1.01
C PHE A 137 1.24 0.74 -0.21
N ALA A 138 0.54 1.78 -0.66
CA ALA A 138 -0.30 1.71 -1.86
C ALA A 138 0.56 1.34 -3.09
N ASP A 139 1.70 2.00 -3.29
CA ASP A 139 2.64 1.72 -4.39
C ASP A 139 3.11 0.24 -4.36
N THR A 140 3.52 -0.22 -3.17
CA THR A 140 4.03 -1.59 -3.02
C THR A 140 2.93 -2.63 -3.17
N LEU A 141 1.73 -2.37 -2.66
CA LEU A 141 0.59 -3.28 -2.78
C LEU A 141 0.19 -3.46 -4.26
N GLU A 142 0.03 -2.37 -5.01
CA GLU A 142 -0.25 -2.41 -6.46
C GLU A 142 0.79 -3.25 -7.22
N ARG A 143 2.07 -3.07 -6.88
CA ARG A 143 3.14 -3.86 -7.50
C ARG A 143 3.01 -5.35 -7.18
N TYR A 144 2.67 -5.72 -5.95
CA TYR A 144 2.58 -7.14 -5.59
C TYR A 144 1.30 -7.80 -6.06
N THR A 145 0.18 -7.08 -6.11
CA THR A 145 -1.08 -7.61 -6.66
C THR A 145 -1.01 -7.79 -8.16
N SER A 146 -0.42 -6.84 -8.90
CA SER A 146 -0.24 -6.97 -10.36
C SER A 146 0.59 -8.19 -10.77
N LEU A 147 1.52 -8.66 -9.92
CA LEU A 147 2.31 -9.87 -10.15
C LEU A 147 1.52 -11.18 -10.01
N LEU A 148 0.36 -11.16 -9.33
CA LEU A 148 -0.50 -12.34 -9.18
C LEU A 148 -1.28 -12.67 -10.47
N GLY A 149 -1.30 -11.77 -11.45
CA GLY A 149 -1.96 -11.98 -12.75
C GLY A 149 -3.48 -11.83 -12.72
N ASP A 150 -4.05 -11.44 -11.58
CA ASP A 150 -5.47 -11.21 -11.39
C ASP A 150 -5.64 -9.81 -10.76
N ALA A 151 -5.63 -8.81 -11.64
CA ALA A 151 -5.55 -7.39 -11.27
C ALA A 151 -6.78 -6.89 -10.47
N ASP A 152 -7.85 -7.69 -10.41
CA ASP A 152 -9.11 -7.33 -9.75
C ASP A 152 -9.23 -7.89 -8.32
N LEU A 153 -8.17 -8.47 -7.76
CA LEU A 153 -8.22 -9.08 -6.43
C LEU A 153 -8.34 -8.08 -5.27
N LEU A 154 -7.81 -6.86 -5.45
CA LEU A 154 -7.89 -5.76 -4.48
C LEU A 154 -8.12 -4.45 -5.21
N GLU A 155 -8.95 -3.57 -4.62
CA GLU A 155 -9.16 -2.23 -5.14
C GLU A 155 -7.87 -1.39 -5.07
N ASP A 156 -7.67 -0.51 -6.07
CA ASP A 156 -6.57 0.44 -6.06
C ASP A 156 -6.73 1.41 -4.87
N LEU A 157 -5.71 1.46 -4.01
CA LEU A 157 -5.73 2.32 -2.83
C LEU A 157 -5.34 3.76 -3.15
N HIS A 158 -4.78 4.04 -4.32
CA HIS A 158 -4.38 5.40 -4.69
C HIS A 158 -5.60 6.28 -4.97
N ALA A 159 -5.61 7.46 -4.35
CA ALA A 159 -6.46 8.57 -4.76
C ALA A 159 -5.62 9.55 -5.59
N TYR A 160 -6.16 10.06 -6.68
CA TYR A 160 -5.48 11.01 -7.55
C TYR A 160 -6.17 12.37 -7.50
N LYS A 161 -5.39 13.44 -7.57
CA LYS A 161 -5.97 14.79 -7.66
C LYS A 161 -6.61 14.97 -9.04
N ASP A 162 -7.81 15.53 -9.06
CA ASP A 162 -8.46 15.91 -10.30
C ASP A 162 -7.69 17.04 -11.00
N GLU A 163 -7.37 16.85 -12.29
CA GLU A 163 -6.70 17.84 -13.16
C GLU A 163 -7.46 19.17 -13.26
N LYS A 164 -8.74 19.23 -12.85
CA LYS A 164 -9.60 20.42 -12.96
C LYS A 164 -9.35 21.50 -11.91
N SER A 165 -8.50 21.27 -10.91
CA SER A 165 -8.25 22.23 -9.83
C SER A 165 -7.28 23.36 -10.20
N GLU A 166 -6.46 23.21 -11.25
CA GLU A 166 -5.45 24.20 -11.63
C GLU A 166 -5.99 25.38 -12.46
N GLN A 167 -7.17 25.25 -13.10
CA GLN A 167 -7.71 26.30 -13.98
C GLN A 167 -8.34 27.49 -13.23
N ARG A 168 -8.50 27.43 -11.90
CA ARG A 168 -9.13 28.50 -11.12
C ARG A 168 -8.18 29.55 -10.56
N VAL A 169 -6.86 29.32 -10.58
CA VAL A 169 -5.88 30.25 -10.00
C VAL A 169 -5.31 31.24 -11.03
N ASN A 170 -5.39 30.95 -12.33
CA ASN A 170 -4.88 31.84 -13.40
C ASN A 170 -5.93 32.76 -14.03
N LYS A 171 -7.03 33.04 -13.33
CA LYS A 171 -8.01 34.08 -13.70
C LYS A 171 -8.16 35.08 -12.57
N GLN A 172 -7.14 35.90 -12.34
CA GLN A 172 -7.24 37.20 -11.69
C GLN A 172 -6.29 38.18 -12.37
#